data_AF-A0AA44SKB2-F1
#
_entry.id   AF-A0AA44SKB2-F1
#
_cell.length_a   1.000
_cell.length_b   1.000
_cell.length_c   1.000
_cell.angle_alpha   90.00
_cell.angle_beta   90.00
_cell.angle_gamma   90.00
#
_symmetry.space_group_name_H-M   'P 1'
#
loop_
_entity.id
_entity.type
_entity.pdbx_description
1 polymer ?
#
loop_
_entity_poly.entity_id
_entity_poly.type
_entity_poly.pdbx_seq_one_letter_code
_entity_poly.pdbx_strand_id
1 'polypeptide(L)' 'MTVSMDDLEAGKHWHTECKLMEVNIRDSAFSEPVNKLDCAGVIINVPSEKYYRYISEWQLYKAKNK' A
#
# COMPACT_ATOMS: atom_id res chain seq x y z
N MET A 1 13.00 9.17 -6.71
CA MET A 1 12.91 7.70 -6.64
C MET A 1 11.89 7.23 -7.65
N THR A 2 12.29 6.41 -8.61
CA THR A 2 11.38 5.76 -9.56
C THR A 2 10.71 4.56 -8.87
N VAL A 3 9.42 4.35 -9.09
CA VAL A 3 8.68 3.17 -8.57
C VAL A 3 9.00 1.97 -9.45
N SER A 4 9.36 0.84 -8.84
CA SER A 4 9.66 -0.41 -9.57
C SER A 4 8.38 -1.13 -10.01
N MET A 5 8.50 -2.20 -10.81
CA MET A 5 7.34 -3.02 -11.16
C MET A 5 6.75 -3.71 -9.92
N ASP A 6 7.60 -4.23 -9.03
CA ASP A 6 7.17 -4.87 -7.79
C ASP A 6 6.40 -3.89 -6.88
N ASP A 7 6.84 -2.63 -6.83
CA ASP A 7 6.12 -1.59 -6.08
C ASP A 7 4.74 -1.30 -6.70
N LEU A 8 4.61 -1.32 -8.03
CA LEU A 8 3.31 -1.18 -8.71
C LEU A 8 2.40 -2.39 -8.45
N GLU A 9 2.95 -3.60 -8.42
CA GLU A 9 2.21 -4.82 -8.10
C GLU A 9 1.72 -4.82 -6.64
N ALA A 10 2.56 -4.35 -5.70
CA ALA A 10 2.16 -4.11 -4.33
C ALA A 10 1.02 -3.07 -4.25
N GLY A 11 1.15 -1.94 -4.95
CA GLY A 11 0.11 -0.92 -5.06
C GLY A 11 -1.21 -1.48 -5.60
N LYS A 12 -1.15 -2.29 -6.64
CA LYS A 12 -2.32 -3.01 -7.19
C LYS A 12 -2.96 -3.90 -6.12
N HIS A 13 -2.17 -4.81 -5.55
CA HIS A 13 -2.64 -5.80 -4.59
C HIS A 13 -3.30 -5.12 -3.38
N TRP A 14 -2.65 -4.12 -2.78
CA TRP A 14 -3.23 -3.39 -1.65
C TRP A 14 -4.51 -2.63 -2.00
N HIS A 15 -4.63 -2.13 -3.24
CA HIS A 15 -5.82 -1.40 -3.67
C HIS A 15 -7.01 -2.30 -4.02
N THR A 16 -6.76 -3.47 -4.62
CA THR A 16 -7.82 -4.31 -5.20
C THR A 16 -8.17 -5.54 -4.39
N GLU A 17 -7.22 -6.06 -3.61
CA GLU A 17 -7.35 -7.36 -2.92
C GLU A 17 -7.34 -7.22 -1.40
N CYS A 18 -6.92 -6.07 -0.87
CA CYS A 18 -6.88 -5.81 0.57
C CYS A 18 -7.93 -4.78 1.02
N LYS A 19 -8.35 -4.90 2.28
CA LYS A 19 -9.17 -3.93 2.98
C LYS A 19 -8.30 -3.09 3.92
N LEU A 20 -8.38 -1.77 3.78
CA LEU A 20 -7.75 -0.84 4.72
C LEU A 20 -8.52 -0.85 6.05
N MET A 21 -7.87 -1.29 7.12
CA MET A 21 -8.49 -1.46 8.43
C MET A 21 -8.23 -0.27 9.34
N GLU A 22 -6.97 0.14 9.47
CA GLU A 22 -6.53 1.24 10.32
C GLU A 22 -5.40 2.02 9.62
N VAL A 23 -5.32 3.33 9.85
CA VAL A 23 -4.36 4.22 9.19
C VAL A 23 -3.45 4.92 10.17
N ASN A 24 -2.21 5.18 9.76
CA ASN A 24 -1.24 5.99 10.49
C ASN A 24 -1.04 5.56 11.95
N ILE A 25 -1.05 4.24 12.18
CA ILE A 25 -0.72 3.66 13.48
C ILE A 25 0.73 4.03 13.81
N ARG A 26 0.91 4.69 14.95
CA ARG A 26 2.21 5.03 15.52
C ARG A 26 2.37 4.27 16.82
N ASP A 27 3.18 3.22 16.77
CA ASP A 27 3.59 2.44 17.93
C ASP A 27 5.12 2.49 18.03
N SER A 28 5.64 2.40 19.24
CA SER A 28 7.05 2.17 19.55
C SER A 28 7.67 0.98 18.80
N ALA A 29 6.86 0.01 18.37
CA ALA A 29 7.30 -1.13 17.57
C ALA A 29 7.64 -0.77 16.10
N PHE A 30 7.22 0.39 15.60
CA PHE A 30 7.43 0.80 14.21
C PHE A 30 8.35 2.02 14.12
N SER A 31 9.31 1.99 13.19
CA SER A 31 10.19 3.14 12.91
C SER A 31 9.48 4.30 12.21
N GLU A 32 8.32 4.03 11.60
CA GLU A 32 7.50 4.99 10.86
C GLU A 32 6.00 4.65 11.00
N PRO A 33 5.08 5.59 10.70
CA PRO A 33 3.65 5.30 10.73
C PRO A 33 3.28 4.20 9.72
N VAL A 34 2.43 3.26 10.15
CA VAL A 34 1.95 2.16 9.31
C VAL A 34 0.44 2.16 9.17
N ASN A 35 -0.04 1.65 8.04
CA ASN A 35 -1.42 1.29 7.80
C ASN A 35 -1.57 -0.23 8.00
N LYS A 36 -2.68 -0.64 8.61
CA LYS A 36 -3.05 -2.04 8.79
C LYS A 36 -4.04 -2.45 7.70
N LEU A 37 -3.71 -3.50 6.97
CA LEU A 37 -4.53 -4.06 5.91
C LEU A 37 -4.97 -5.47 6.28
N ASP A 38 -6.16 -5.85 5.84
CA ASP A 38 -6.63 -7.22 5.79
C ASP A 38 -6.67 -7.69 4.34
N CYS A 39 -5.75 -8.57 3.97
CA CYS A 39 -5.62 -9.14 2.64
C CYS A 39 -6.09 -10.60 2.68
N ALA A 40 -7.40 -10.81 2.43
CA ALA A 40 -8.04 -12.13 2.44
C ALA A 40 -7.84 -12.92 3.76
N GLY A 41 -7.96 -12.25 4.91
CA GLY A 41 -7.79 -12.83 6.24
C GLY A 41 -6.36 -12.76 6.76
N VAL A 42 -5.41 -12.30 5.95
CA VAL A 42 -4.02 -12.05 6.36
C VAL A 42 -3.85 -10.58 6.74
N ILE A 43 -3.57 -10.33 8.02
CA ILE A 43 -3.30 -8.96 8.50
C ILE A 43 -1.85 -8.60 8.26
N ILE A 44 -1.62 -7.51 7.54
CA ILE A 44 -0.28 -6.95 7.28
C ILE A 44 -0.20 -5.49 7.69
N ASN A 45 0.99 -5.06 8.12
CA ASN A 45 1.31 -3.66 8.39
C ASN A 45 2.21 -3.13 7.27
N VAL A 46 1.79 -2.03 6.65
CA VAL A 46 2.49 -1.40 5.52
C VAL A 46 2.81 0.04 5.90
N PRO A 47 4.04 0.54 5.67
CA PRO A 47 4.34 1.96 5.85
C PRO A 47 3.34 2.86 5.14
N SER A 48 2.76 3.83 5.87
CA SER A 48 1.69 4.69 5.35
C SER A 48 2.10 5.40 4.06
N GLU A 49 3.34 5.91 4.01
CA GLU A 49 3.86 6.59 2.83
C GLU A 49 3.90 5.67 1.61
N LYS A 50 4.41 4.44 1.77
CA LYS A 50 4.46 3.45 0.68
C LYS A 50 3.07 3.06 0.21
N TYR A 51 2.16 2.81 1.15
CA TYR A 51 0.78 2.45 0.82
C TYR A 51 0.14 3.47 -0.13
N TYR A 52 0.13 4.75 0.25
CA TYR A 52 -0.52 5.77 -0.57
C TYR A 52 0.22 6.02 -1.88
N ARG A 53 1.56 6.06 -1.84
CA ARG A 53 2.37 6.30 -3.03
C ARG A 53 2.17 5.20 -4.07
N TYR A 54 2.24 3.94 -3.67
CA TYR A 54 2.23 2.82 -4.60
C TYR A 54 0.85 2.63 -5.24
N ILE A 55 -0.22 2.84 -4.46
CA ILE A 55 -1.59 2.85 -4.99
C ILE A 55 -1.77 3.97 -6.01
N SER A 56 -1.31 5.19 -5.70
CA SER A 56 -1.39 6.33 -6.62
C SER A 56 -0.67 6.04 -7.94
N GLU A 57 0.56 5.52 -7.86
CA GLU A 57 1.38 5.20 -9.03
C GLU A 57 0.77 4.06 -9.86
N TRP A 58 0.18 3.05 -9.22
CA TRP A 58 -0.57 2.01 -9.93
C TRP A 58 -1.80 2.57 -10.65
N GLN A 59 -2.56 3.47 -10.02
CA GLN A 59 -3.72 4.10 -10.67
C GLN A 59 -3.30 4.94 -11.89
N LEU A 60 -2.20 5.67 -11.80
CA LEU A 60 -1.62 6.42 -12.92
C LEU A 60 -1.13 5.50 -14.02
N TYR A 61 -0.44 4.41 -13.68
CA TYR A 61 -0.01 3.40 -14.64
C TYR A 61 -1.21 2.78 -15.37
N LYS A 62 -2.25 2.36 -14.63
CA LYS A 62 -3.50 1.83 -15.19
C LYS A 62 -4.15 2.83 -16.15
N ALA A 63 -4.22 4.11 -15.78
CA ALA A 63 -4.83 5.14 -16.61
C ALA A 63 -4.06 5.40 -17.92
N LYS A 64 -2.72 5.32 -17.90
CA LYS A 64 -1.87 5.51 -19.09
C LYS A 64 -1.89 4.33 -20.06
N ASN A 65 -2.18 3.12 -19.56
CA ASN A 65 -2.22 1.88 -20.34
C ASN A 65 -3.66 1.41 -20.59
N LYS A 66 -4.63 2.33 -20.57
CA LYS A 66 -6.03 2.07 -20.94
C LYS A 66 -6.23 2.07 -22.45
#